data_AF-A0A7R9DCC9-F1
#
_entry.id   AF-A0A7R9DCC9-F1
#
_cell.length_a   1.000
_cell.length_b   1.000
_cell.length_c   1.000
_cell.angle_alpha   90.00
_cell.angle_beta   90.00
_cell.angle_gamma   90.00
#
_symmetry.space_group_name_H-M   'P 1'
#
loop_
_entity.id
_entity.type
_entity.pdbx_description
1 polymer ?
#
loop_
_entity_poly.entity_id
_entity_poly.type
_entity_poly.pdbx_seq_one_letter_code
_entity_poly.pdbx_strand_id
1 'polypeptide(L)'
;MGFPAEKLEGVYRNHIDDVVKFLEAKHKGHYKIYNLCSERSYDVSKFQQRVATYPFDDHNPPKMELISPFCRDVHAWLSEDKKNVAAVHCKAGKGRTGVMVCCYMLHSKEFLIASEALNYYGQMRTHDRKGVTIPSQRRYVEYYSTLVQEQLEYHPVSLIIQEIHLEPLPTFNGGQVSLQLVISEASKRVFSSGVYEIKKGSPNFQIRLDQYIPIQGDIKIEFFNKPKMMIRKACQKSYINFQMTPRVFLAGISWALYLRILLTGGWDRDTGENWQAQGGGAMGRRLDLVWWMWGNWVWMAKRVEIVLGSWEKMFHFWFNTFFVREEATTVPEQVNGIENADTSIPPPERSTRAMSYDEQSRLPSIHFKHP
;
A
#
# COMPACT_ATOMS: atom_id res chain seq x y z
N MET A 1 -1.91 10.16 17.26
CA MET A 1 -0.99 11.23 17.72
C MET A 1 0.41 11.07 17.11
N GLY A 2 1.30 12.04 17.28
CA GLY A 2 2.73 11.90 16.96
C GLY A 2 3.49 11.14 18.06
N PHE A 3 4.76 10.79 17.82
CA PHE A 3 5.58 10.03 18.78
C PHE A 3 5.79 10.80 20.09
N PRO A 4 5.50 10.21 21.27
CA PRO A 4 5.82 10.80 22.56
C PRO A 4 7.33 10.64 22.81
N ALA A 5 8.07 11.73 22.66
CA ALA A 5 9.51 11.73 22.67
C ALA A 5 10.10 12.07 24.03
N GLU A 6 11.25 11.46 24.34
CA GLU A 6 12.06 11.78 25.51
C GLU A 6 13.22 12.73 25.13
N LYS A 7 13.76 13.42 26.14
CA LYS A 7 15.01 14.20 26.06
C LYS A 7 14.96 15.25 24.91
N LEU A 8 16.08 15.43 24.22
CA LEU A 8 16.26 16.40 23.13
C LEU A 8 15.27 16.20 21.97
N GLU A 9 14.81 14.98 21.70
CA GLU A 9 13.80 14.76 20.66
C GLU A 9 12.43 15.32 21.06
N GLY A 10 12.15 15.42 22.36
CA GLY A 10 10.97 16.08 22.92
C GLY A 10 10.92 17.60 22.69
N VAL A 11 12.03 18.24 22.30
CA VAL A 11 12.06 19.69 22.03
C VAL A 11 11.37 20.04 20.71
N TYR A 12 11.44 19.17 19.71
CA TYR A 12 10.84 19.38 18.39
C TYR A 12 9.68 18.41 18.10
N ARG A 13 9.27 17.61 19.09
CA ARG A 13 8.14 16.69 19.04
C ARG A 13 7.29 16.83 20.31
N ASN A 14 6.29 15.97 20.45
CA ASN A 14 5.50 15.91 21.66
C ASN A 14 6.37 15.37 22.80
N HIS A 15 6.68 16.20 23.80
CA HIS A 15 7.37 15.75 25.00
C HIS A 15 6.52 14.70 25.73
N ILE A 16 7.10 13.56 26.10
CA ILE A 16 6.33 12.43 26.67
C ILE A 16 5.56 12.83 27.92
N ASP A 17 6.14 13.65 28.80
CA ASP A 17 5.51 14.05 30.05
C ASP A 17 4.28 14.94 29.82
N ASP A 18 4.25 15.73 28.73
CA ASP A 18 3.07 16.51 28.34
C ASP A 18 1.96 15.60 27.80
N VAL A 19 2.33 14.55 27.05
CA VAL A 19 1.38 13.54 26.57
C VAL A 19 0.77 12.78 27.75
N VAL A 20 1.59 12.37 28.72
CA VAL A 20 1.13 11.74 29.97
C VAL A 20 0.18 12.68 30.71
N LYS A 21 0.61 13.93 30.96
CA LYS A 21 -0.21 14.94 31.64
C LYS A 21 -1.55 15.17 30.95
N PHE A 22 -1.56 15.23 29.61
CA PHE A 22 -2.79 15.38 28.83
C PHE A 22 -3.73 14.18 29.00
N LEU A 23 -3.21 12.96 28.84
CA LEU A 23 -4.00 11.73 28.93
C LEU A 23 -4.52 11.48 30.36
N GLU A 24 -3.70 11.74 31.38
CA GLU A 24 -4.12 11.64 32.78
C GLU A 24 -5.12 12.73 33.17
N ALA A 25 -5.05 13.93 32.58
CA ALA A 25 -6.04 14.97 32.85
C ALA A 25 -7.39 14.72 32.15
N LYS A 26 -7.39 14.14 30.94
CA LYS A 26 -8.60 13.99 30.11
C LYS A 26 -9.24 12.60 30.18
N HIS A 27 -8.42 11.56 30.34
CA HIS A 27 -8.82 10.16 30.19
C HIS A 27 -8.20 9.28 31.27
N LYS A 28 -8.02 9.80 32.50
CA LYS A 28 -7.48 9.03 33.64
C LYS A 28 -8.17 7.69 33.76
N GLY A 29 -7.41 6.60 33.82
CA GLY A 29 -8.00 5.26 33.92
C GLY A 29 -8.46 4.65 32.58
N HIS A 30 -8.65 5.47 31.55
CA HIS A 30 -9.44 5.12 30.36
C HIS A 30 -8.70 5.37 29.03
N TYR A 31 -7.36 5.38 29.00
CA TYR A 31 -6.61 5.40 27.75
C TYR A 31 -5.73 4.16 27.58
N LYS A 32 -5.58 3.69 26.35
CA LYS A 32 -4.57 2.70 25.94
C LYS A 32 -3.84 3.20 24.70
N ILE A 33 -2.52 3.04 24.70
CA ILE A 33 -1.64 3.53 23.64
C ILE A 33 -1.26 2.38 22.72
N TYR A 34 -1.26 2.66 21.42
CA TYR A 34 -0.84 1.71 20.39
C TYR A 34 0.37 2.27 19.63
N ASN A 35 1.54 1.70 19.88
CA ASN A 35 2.80 2.09 19.25
C ASN A 35 3.02 1.30 17.95
N LEU A 36 3.10 2.02 16.83
CA LEU A 36 3.34 1.44 15.50
C LEU A 36 4.80 1.53 15.04
N CYS A 37 5.69 2.09 15.85
CA CYS A 37 7.10 2.26 15.48
C CYS A 37 7.87 0.94 15.61
N SER A 38 8.46 0.44 14.52
CA SER A 38 9.46 -0.62 14.59
C SER A 38 10.81 -0.11 15.11
N GLU A 39 11.07 1.19 14.92
CA GLU A 39 12.36 1.80 15.16
C GLU A 39 12.46 2.57 16.49
N ARG A 40 11.39 2.64 17.29
CA ARG A 40 11.35 3.41 18.54
C ARG A 40 10.43 2.80 19.60
N SER A 41 10.89 2.88 20.84
CA SER A 41 10.13 2.62 22.06
C SER A 41 10.41 3.71 23.10
N TYR A 42 9.70 3.67 24.22
CA TYR A 42 9.84 4.53 25.39
C TYR A 42 9.43 3.72 26.63
N ASP A 43 9.71 4.25 27.82
CA ASP A 43 9.29 3.59 29.06
C ASP A 43 7.76 3.54 29.16
N VAL A 44 7.21 2.33 29.04
CA VAL A 44 5.77 2.07 29.07
C VAL A 44 5.16 2.28 30.45
N SER A 45 5.97 2.28 31.52
CA SER A 45 5.50 2.52 32.88
C SER A 45 4.94 3.93 33.06
N LYS A 46 5.43 4.91 32.27
CA LYS A 46 4.90 6.28 32.22
C LYS A 46 3.42 6.34 31.83
N PHE A 47 2.92 5.31 31.16
CA PHE A 47 1.54 5.18 30.70
C PHE A 47 0.76 4.08 31.44
N GLN A 48 1.14 3.79 32.70
CA GLN A 48 0.46 2.82 33.55
C GLN A 48 0.41 1.41 32.93
N GLN A 49 1.47 1.02 32.21
CA GLN A 49 1.55 -0.25 31.48
C GLN A 49 0.47 -0.45 30.39
N ARG A 50 -0.28 0.59 30.00
CA ARG A 50 -1.32 0.53 28.97
C ARG A 50 -0.79 0.86 27.58
N VAL A 51 0.26 0.15 27.16
CA VAL A 51 0.86 0.30 25.83
C VAL A 51 0.90 -1.06 25.13
N ALA A 52 0.30 -1.14 23.95
CA ALA A 52 0.43 -2.27 23.04
C ALA A 52 1.29 -1.87 21.83
N THR A 53 2.03 -2.83 21.26
CA THR A 53 2.95 -2.56 20.14
C THR A 53 2.58 -3.38 18.92
N TYR A 54 2.40 -2.72 17.78
CA TYR A 54 2.09 -3.31 16.47
C TYR A 54 3.05 -2.72 15.42
N PRO A 55 4.34 -3.12 15.46
CA PRO A 55 5.41 -2.39 14.79
C PRO A 55 5.48 -2.71 13.30
N PHE A 56 5.66 -1.68 12.47
CA PHE A 56 6.03 -1.83 11.06
C PHE A 56 6.80 -0.62 10.54
N ASP A 57 7.59 -0.86 9.49
CA ASP A 57 8.59 0.07 9.01
C ASP A 57 8.00 1.37 8.44
N ASP A 58 8.71 2.46 8.68
CA ASP A 58 8.31 3.77 8.19
C ASP A 58 8.20 3.78 6.66
N HIS A 59 7.15 4.43 6.14
CA HIS A 59 6.82 4.50 4.71
C HIS A 59 6.47 3.15 4.02
N ASN A 60 6.26 2.08 4.78
CA ASN A 60 5.76 0.79 4.27
C ASN A 60 4.34 0.54 4.79
N PRO A 61 3.55 -0.34 4.14
CA PRO A 61 2.35 -0.90 4.77
C PRO A 61 2.72 -1.88 5.89
N PRO A 62 1.79 -2.17 6.82
CA PRO A 62 1.95 -3.26 7.78
C PRO A 62 1.90 -4.61 7.06
N LYS A 63 2.35 -5.69 7.72
CA LYS A 63 1.99 -7.05 7.27
C LYS A 63 0.47 -7.22 7.31
N MET A 64 -0.11 -7.96 6.36
CA MET A 64 -1.57 -8.18 6.34
C MET A 64 -2.07 -8.80 7.65
N GLU A 65 -1.33 -9.79 8.16
CA GLU A 65 -1.63 -10.49 9.42
C GLU A 65 -1.57 -9.60 10.66
N LEU A 66 -0.91 -8.43 10.60
CA LEU A 66 -0.82 -7.52 11.73
C LEU A 66 -2.11 -6.71 11.94
N ILE A 67 -2.92 -6.54 10.89
CA ILE A 67 -4.06 -5.63 10.89
C ILE A 67 -5.20 -6.15 11.76
N SER A 68 -5.63 -7.41 11.56
CA SER A 68 -6.76 -7.99 12.31
C SER A 68 -6.52 -8.06 13.82
N PRO A 69 -5.36 -8.54 14.33
CA PRO A 69 -5.04 -8.50 15.75
C PRO A 69 -5.09 -7.08 16.34
N PHE A 70 -4.52 -6.09 15.64
CA PHE A 70 -4.62 -4.69 16.08
C PHE A 70 -6.07 -4.23 16.18
N CYS A 71 -6.88 -4.48 15.16
CA CYS A 71 -8.28 -4.05 15.14
C CYS A 71 -9.08 -4.70 16.27
N ARG A 72 -8.88 -6.00 16.53
CA ARG A 72 -9.53 -6.72 17.63
C ARG A 72 -9.12 -6.20 19.00
N ASP A 73 -7.83 -5.90 19.20
CA ASP A 73 -7.33 -5.33 20.45
C ASP A 73 -7.91 -3.93 20.72
N VAL A 74 -7.91 -3.05 19.71
CA VAL A 74 -8.55 -1.74 19.80
C VAL A 74 -10.05 -1.89 20.09
N HIS A 75 -10.75 -2.77 19.38
CA HIS A 75 -12.17 -2.99 19.58
C HIS A 75 -12.48 -3.50 20.98
N ALA A 76 -11.71 -4.48 21.48
CA ALA A 76 -11.87 -5.02 22.83
C ALA A 76 -11.71 -3.92 23.89
N TRP A 77 -10.63 -3.14 23.82
CA TRP A 77 -10.38 -2.04 24.75
C TRP A 77 -11.51 -0.99 24.74
N LEU A 78 -11.94 -0.56 23.55
CA LEU A 78 -13.01 0.44 23.41
C LEU A 78 -14.38 -0.11 23.82
N SER A 79 -14.59 -1.43 23.82
CA SER A 79 -15.86 -2.04 24.23
C SER A 79 -15.95 -2.28 25.74
N GLU A 80 -14.83 -2.31 26.45
CA GLU A 80 -14.81 -2.54 27.91
C GLU A 80 -15.49 -1.41 28.70
N ASP A 81 -15.32 -0.16 28.28
CA ASP A 81 -15.96 1.00 28.89
C ASP A 81 -16.18 2.11 27.85
N LYS A 82 -17.35 2.74 27.85
CA LYS A 82 -17.69 3.86 26.95
C LYS A 82 -16.76 5.08 27.09
N LYS A 83 -16.05 5.21 28.20
CA LYS A 83 -15.05 6.25 28.44
C LYS A 83 -13.68 5.91 27.84
N ASN A 84 -13.46 4.66 27.44
CA ASN A 84 -12.17 4.21 26.94
C ASN A 84 -11.81 4.90 25.63
N VAL A 85 -10.53 5.28 25.51
CA VAL A 85 -9.96 5.93 24.34
C VAL A 85 -8.70 5.18 23.90
N ALA A 86 -8.53 5.02 22.59
CA ALA A 86 -7.35 4.44 21.97
C ALA A 86 -6.46 5.54 21.38
N ALA A 87 -5.23 5.66 21.87
CA ALA A 87 -4.25 6.62 21.35
C ALA A 87 -3.23 5.91 20.45
N VAL A 88 -3.51 5.90 19.14
CA VAL A 88 -2.64 5.27 18.14
C VAL A 88 -1.57 6.25 17.68
N HIS A 89 -0.30 5.83 17.63
CA HIS A 89 0.78 6.69 17.16
C HIS A 89 1.84 5.96 16.34
N CYS A 90 2.52 6.73 15.51
CA CYS A 90 3.78 6.35 14.87
C CYS A 90 4.76 7.51 15.07
N LYS A 91 5.72 7.68 14.15
CA LYS A 91 6.64 8.82 14.16
C LYS A 91 5.89 10.16 14.04
N ALA A 92 5.15 10.40 12.96
CA ALA A 92 4.43 11.67 12.73
C ALA A 92 2.92 11.60 12.99
N GLY A 93 2.39 10.40 13.23
CA GLY A 93 0.95 10.18 13.34
C GLY A 93 0.22 10.44 12.02
N LYS A 94 0.78 10.00 10.89
CA LYS A 94 0.28 10.28 9.53
C LYS A 94 0.01 9.00 8.74
N GLY A 95 0.98 8.49 7.97
CA GLY A 95 0.80 7.31 7.10
C GLY A 95 0.50 6.02 7.87
N ARG A 96 1.46 5.53 8.68
CA ARG A 96 1.31 4.29 9.47
C ARG A 96 0.07 4.32 10.37
N THR A 97 -0.10 5.40 11.13
CA THR A 97 -1.28 5.60 11.98
C THR A 97 -2.57 5.62 11.16
N GLY A 98 -2.59 6.30 10.02
CA GLY A 98 -3.75 6.35 9.16
C GLY A 98 -4.16 4.98 8.61
N VAL A 99 -3.21 4.14 8.21
CA VAL A 99 -3.52 2.77 7.77
C VAL A 99 -4.27 2.00 8.86
N MET A 100 -3.69 1.94 10.07
CA MET A 100 -4.27 1.15 11.16
C MET A 100 -5.61 1.72 11.63
N VAL A 101 -5.73 3.06 11.73
CA VAL A 101 -6.99 3.72 12.12
C VAL A 101 -8.07 3.53 11.04
N CYS A 102 -7.75 3.65 9.75
CA CYS A 102 -8.71 3.39 8.68
C CYS A 102 -9.17 1.92 8.68
N CYS A 103 -8.25 0.98 8.88
CA CYS A 103 -8.60 -0.44 9.02
C CYS A 103 -9.52 -0.66 10.23
N TYR A 104 -9.28 0.01 11.37
CA TYR A 104 -10.16 -0.06 12.51
C TYR A 104 -11.56 0.50 12.21
N MET A 105 -11.69 1.66 11.56
CA MET A 105 -13.00 2.22 11.21
C MET A 105 -13.80 1.31 10.25
N LEU A 106 -13.11 0.57 9.38
CA LEU A 106 -13.73 -0.48 8.55
C LEU A 106 -14.15 -1.68 9.40
N HIS A 107 -13.28 -2.12 10.32
CA HIS A 107 -13.54 -3.23 11.23
C HIS A 107 -14.75 -2.97 12.14
N SER A 108 -14.85 -1.77 12.70
CA SER A 108 -15.97 -1.34 13.55
C SER A 108 -17.23 -0.96 12.75
N LYS A 109 -17.18 -1.06 11.41
CA LYS A 109 -18.27 -0.72 10.48
C LYS A 109 -18.71 0.75 10.56
N GLU A 110 -17.85 1.65 11.05
CA GLU A 110 -18.05 3.10 10.97
C GLU A 110 -17.99 3.60 9.53
N PHE A 111 -17.16 2.97 8.71
CA PHE A 111 -17.16 3.12 7.25
C PHE A 111 -17.30 1.77 6.58
N LEU A 112 -17.97 1.74 5.44
CA LEU A 112 -18.17 0.50 4.68
C LEU A 112 -17.08 0.29 3.63
N ILE A 113 -16.49 1.37 3.08
CA ILE A 113 -15.49 1.29 2.02
C ILE A 113 -14.20 2.04 2.37
N ALA A 114 -13.06 1.52 1.91
CA ALA A 114 -11.72 2.07 2.21
C ALA A 114 -11.55 3.55 1.82
N SER A 115 -12.13 3.97 0.70
CA SER A 115 -12.01 5.35 0.20
C SER A 115 -12.62 6.37 1.18
N GLU A 116 -13.76 6.06 1.78
CA GLU A 116 -14.42 6.91 2.77
C GLU A 116 -13.58 7.02 4.04
N ALA A 117 -13.13 5.89 4.59
CA ALA A 117 -12.26 5.85 5.75
C ALA A 117 -10.96 6.67 5.55
N LEU A 118 -10.31 6.49 4.39
CA LEU A 118 -9.08 7.20 4.02
C LEU A 118 -9.31 8.71 3.87
N ASN A 119 -10.42 9.10 3.24
CA ASN A 119 -10.78 10.51 3.03
C ASN A 119 -11.13 11.18 4.35
N TYR A 120 -11.92 10.52 5.19
CA TYR A 120 -12.27 11.00 6.53
C TYR A 120 -11.01 11.20 7.38
N TYR A 121 -10.12 10.20 7.44
CA TYR A 121 -8.86 10.34 8.16
C TYR A 121 -8.02 11.50 7.64
N GLY A 122 -7.92 11.67 6.32
CA GLY A 122 -7.20 12.80 5.71
C GLY A 122 -7.75 14.15 6.14
N GLN A 123 -9.06 14.33 6.11
CA GLN A 123 -9.75 15.56 6.52
C GLN A 123 -9.57 15.86 8.01
N MET A 124 -9.75 14.84 8.86
CA MET A 124 -9.69 15.04 10.31
C MET A 124 -8.27 15.20 10.83
N ARG A 125 -7.28 14.56 10.18
CA ARG A 125 -5.90 14.57 10.67
C ARG A 125 -5.04 15.70 10.13
N THR A 126 -5.34 16.23 8.93
CA THR A 126 -4.45 17.13 8.19
C THR A 126 -5.20 18.31 7.56
N HIS A 127 -4.57 19.49 7.54
CA HIS A 127 -5.15 20.67 6.89
C HIS A 127 -5.21 20.58 5.37
N ASP A 128 -4.27 19.85 4.75
CA ASP A 128 -4.17 19.69 3.30
C ASP A 128 -4.90 18.44 2.77
N ARG A 129 -5.64 17.73 3.65
CA ARG A 129 -6.32 16.45 3.38
C ARG A 129 -5.37 15.31 2.98
N LYS A 130 -4.06 15.49 3.10
CA LYS A 130 -3.06 14.47 2.75
C LYS A 130 -2.78 13.57 3.94
N GLY A 131 -3.72 12.69 4.31
CA GLY A 131 -3.54 11.68 5.35
C GLY A 131 -2.61 10.53 4.92
N VAL A 132 -3.20 9.42 4.47
CA VAL A 132 -2.48 8.29 3.88
C VAL A 132 -2.31 8.51 2.38
N THR A 133 -1.10 8.89 1.97
CA THR A 133 -0.78 9.23 0.57
C THR A 133 0.02 8.18 -0.16
N ILE A 134 0.73 7.30 0.54
CA ILE A 134 1.56 6.26 -0.09
C ILE A 134 0.62 5.20 -0.69
N PRO A 135 0.67 4.92 -2.00
CA PRO A 135 -0.28 3.99 -2.64
C PRO A 135 -0.26 2.58 -2.03
N SER A 136 0.92 2.06 -1.71
CA SER A 136 1.08 0.76 -1.01
C SER A 136 0.36 0.73 0.34
N GLN A 137 0.33 1.84 1.08
CA GLN A 137 -0.39 1.93 2.36
C GLN A 137 -1.91 1.96 2.14
N ARG A 138 -2.38 2.72 1.15
CA ARG A 138 -3.81 2.80 0.79
C ARG A 138 -4.35 1.44 0.32
N ARG A 139 -3.57 0.73 -0.52
CA ARG A 139 -3.87 -0.61 -1.00
C ARG A 139 -4.11 -1.61 0.12
N TYR A 140 -3.34 -1.54 1.22
CA TYR A 140 -3.54 -2.44 2.35
C TYR A 140 -4.82 -2.13 3.15
N VAL A 141 -5.28 -0.88 3.14
CA VAL A 141 -6.62 -0.52 3.65
C VAL A 141 -7.72 -1.09 2.75
N GLU A 142 -7.54 -1.02 1.42
CA GLU A 142 -8.46 -1.63 0.45
C GLU A 142 -8.53 -3.15 0.61
N TYR A 143 -7.38 -3.83 0.73
CA TYR A 143 -7.30 -5.26 1.02
C TYR A 143 -8.06 -5.63 2.29
N TYR A 144 -7.85 -4.89 3.37
CA TYR A 144 -8.56 -5.15 4.62
C TYR A 144 -10.07 -4.85 4.52
N SER A 145 -10.45 -3.82 3.76
CA SER A 145 -11.86 -3.53 3.45
C SER A 145 -12.52 -4.73 2.77
N THR A 146 -11.86 -5.37 1.80
CA THR A 146 -12.37 -6.58 1.16
C THR A 146 -12.54 -7.72 2.14
N LEU A 147 -11.52 -8.01 2.97
CA LEU A 147 -11.61 -9.06 4.00
C LEU A 147 -12.81 -8.85 4.93
N VAL A 148 -13.04 -7.60 5.37
CA VAL A 148 -14.14 -7.23 6.27
C VAL A 148 -15.52 -7.25 5.60
N GLN A 149 -15.60 -6.86 4.33
CA GLN A 149 -16.87 -6.85 3.57
C GLN A 149 -17.30 -8.27 3.18
N GLU A 150 -16.36 -9.06 2.68
CA GLU A 150 -16.58 -10.43 2.20
C GLU A 150 -16.54 -11.45 3.35
N GLN A 151 -16.27 -11.02 4.59
CA GLN A 151 -16.17 -11.87 5.79
C GLN A 151 -15.15 -13.01 5.62
N LEU A 152 -14.01 -12.69 5.02
CA LEU A 152 -12.96 -13.65 4.70
C LEU A 152 -11.91 -13.71 5.81
N GLU A 153 -11.45 -14.93 6.10
CA GLU A 153 -10.20 -15.14 6.83
C GLU A 153 -9.01 -15.01 5.89
N TYR A 154 -7.96 -14.33 6.36
CA TYR A 154 -6.75 -14.15 5.57
C TYR A 154 -5.93 -15.44 5.54
N HIS A 155 -5.66 -15.94 4.33
CA HIS A 155 -4.66 -16.98 4.09
C HIS A 155 -3.71 -16.53 2.96
N PRO A 156 -2.39 -16.66 3.13
CA PRO A 156 -1.44 -16.28 2.10
C PRO A 156 -1.46 -17.28 0.94
N VAL A 157 -1.42 -16.78 -0.29
CA VAL A 157 -1.51 -17.62 -1.50
C VAL A 157 -0.14 -17.75 -2.16
N SER A 158 0.29 -18.97 -2.44
CA SER A 158 1.53 -19.22 -3.19
C SER A 158 1.33 -18.93 -4.67
N LEU A 159 2.16 -18.06 -5.23
CA LEU A 159 2.14 -17.67 -6.64
C LEU A 159 3.55 -17.71 -7.21
N ILE A 160 3.65 -17.80 -8.54
CA ILE A 160 4.92 -17.66 -9.26
C ILE A 160 4.88 -16.41 -10.12
N ILE A 161 5.91 -15.57 -10.03
CA ILE A 161 6.07 -14.41 -10.93
C ILE A 161 6.67 -14.89 -12.25
N GLN A 162 5.92 -14.70 -13.35
CA GLN A 162 6.39 -15.05 -14.69
C GLN A 162 6.99 -13.84 -15.40
N GLU A 163 6.23 -12.74 -15.41
CA GLU A 163 6.60 -11.54 -16.15
C GLU A 163 6.22 -10.28 -15.41
N ILE A 164 7.02 -9.24 -15.59
CA ILE A 164 6.76 -7.89 -15.10
C ILE A 164 6.83 -6.93 -16.28
N HIS A 165 5.74 -6.20 -16.52
CA HIS A 165 5.63 -5.19 -17.57
C HIS A 165 5.55 -3.81 -16.95
N LEU A 166 6.44 -2.92 -17.35
CA LEU A 166 6.50 -1.52 -16.96
C LEU A 166 5.99 -0.63 -18.10
N GLU A 167 4.93 0.14 -17.85
CA GLU A 167 4.34 1.04 -18.83
C GLU A 167 3.67 2.28 -18.17
N PRO A 168 3.99 3.52 -18.56
CA PRO A 168 5.16 3.91 -19.33
C PRO A 168 6.45 3.70 -18.51
N LEU A 169 7.59 3.59 -19.18
CA LEU A 169 8.87 3.63 -18.49
C LEU A 169 9.09 4.99 -17.80
N PRO A 170 9.63 5.02 -16.56
CA PRO A 170 10.03 6.28 -15.95
C PRO A 170 11.04 7.00 -16.83
N THR A 171 10.86 8.29 -17.07
CA THR A 171 11.80 9.12 -17.82
C THR A 171 12.96 9.54 -16.92
N PHE A 172 14.19 9.24 -17.34
CA PHE A 172 15.41 9.64 -16.62
C PHE A 172 16.11 10.77 -17.37
N ASN A 173 16.52 11.79 -16.62
CA ASN A 173 17.30 12.90 -17.14
C ASN A 173 18.72 12.43 -17.47
N GLY A 174 18.90 11.91 -18.69
CA GLY A 174 20.20 11.51 -19.24
C GLY A 174 20.29 10.02 -19.60
N GLY A 175 20.31 9.73 -20.90
CA GLY A 175 20.77 8.43 -21.43
C GLY A 175 19.91 7.18 -21.16
N GLN A 176 20.53 6.02 -21.44
CA GLN A 176 20.01 4.67 -21.16
C GLN A 176 19.79 4.45 -19.65
N VAL A 177 18.81 3.62 -19.29
CA VAL A 177 18.50 3.25 -17.90
C VAL A 177 19.09 1.88 -17.61
N SER A 178 19.85 1.77 -16.53
CA SER A 178 20.41 0.50 -16.07
C SER A 178 19.59 0.00 -14.88
N LEU A 179 18.54 -0.76 -15.18
CA LEU A 179 17.52 -1.18 -14.23
C LEU A 179 17.91 -2.49 -13.55
N GLN A 180 17.79 -2.55 -12.23
CA GLN A 180 17.82 -3.79 -11.45
C GLN A 180 16.51 -3.95 -10.69
N LEU A 181 15.99 -5.17 -10.69
CA LEU A 181 14.78 -5.59 -9.99
C LEU A 181 15.17 -6.40 -8.74
N VAL A 182 14.54 -6.10 -7.61
CA VAL A 182 14.65 -6.89 -6.38
C VAL A 182 13.25 -7.22 -5.89
N ILE A 183 13.04 -8.48 -5.51
CA ILE A 183 11.76 -8.98 -4.99
C ILE A 183 12.00 -9.51 -3.57
N SER A 184 11.16 -9.10 -2.64
CA SER A 184 11.22 -9.50 -1.24
C SER A 184 9.87 -9.98 -0.72
N GLU A 185 9.87 -11.05 0.04
CA GLU A 185 8.75 -11.50 0.89
C GLU A 185 8.92 -10.83 2.26
N ALA A 186 8.02 -9.91 2.61
CA ALA A 186 8.19 -9.01 3.75
C ALA A 186 9.56 -8.32 3.71
N SER A 187 10.46 -8.65 4.64
CA SER A 187 11.83 -8.14 4.72
C SER A 187 12.87 -9.07 4.09
N LYS A 188 12.51 -10.30 3.70
CA LYS A 188 13.42 -11.29 3.14
C LYS A 188 13.49 -11.14 1.63
N ARG A 189 14.66 -10.75 1.12
CA ARG A 189 14.93 -10.75 -0.33
C ARG A 189 14.90 -12.18 -0.86
N VAL A 190 14.02 -12.44 -1.82
CA VAL A 190 13.86 -13.75 -2.49
C VAL A 190 14.44 -13.77 -3.90
N PHE A 191 14.57 -12.61 -4.54
CA PHE A 191 15.17 -12.50 -5.86
C PHE A 191 15.88 -11.16 -6.07
N SER A 192 16.92 -11.20 -6.89
CA SER A 192 17.60 -10.03 -7.45
C SER A 192 17.97 -10.34 -8.88
N SER A 193 17.55 -9.50 -9.82
CA SER A 193 17.90 -9.66 -11.22
C SER A 193 19.35 -9.22 -11.49
N GLY A 194 19.84 -9.60 -12.68
CA GLY A 194 20.90 -8.87 -13.36
C GLY A 194 20.48 -7.45 -13.74
N VAL A 195 21.36 -6.75 -14.44
CA VAL A 195 21.11 -5.37 -14.89
C VAL A 195 20.50 -5.39 -16.28
N TYR A 196 19.35 -4.75 -16.44
CA TYR A 196 18.70 -4.54 -17.73
C TYR A 196 19.06 -3.17 -18.29
N GLU A 197 19.52 -3.14 -19.53
CA GLU A 197 19.84 -1.90 -20.24
C GLU A 197 18.67 -1.47 -21.13
N ILE A 198 18.01 -0.39 -20.73
CA ILE A 198 16.80 0.09 -21.39
C ILE A 198 17.14 1.29 -22.26
N LYS A 199 16.74 1.21 -23.54
CA LYS A 199 16.94 2.29 -24.52
C LYS A 199 16.07 3.50 -24.15
N LYS A 200 16.63 4.70 -24.32
CA LYS A 200 15.91 5.96 -24.10
C LYS A 200 14.70 6.04 -25.06
N GLY A 201 13.55 6.44 -24.52
CA GLY A 201 12.33 6.63 -25.31
C GLY A 201 11.53 5.35 -25.59
N SER A 202 11.96 4.19 -25.05
CA SER A 202 11.12 3.00 -25.03
C SER A 202 9.79 3.31 -24.30
N PRO A 203 8.62 2.96 -24.88
CA PRO A 203 7.34 3.24 -24.24
C PRO A 203 7.06 2.28 -23.08
N ASN A 204 7.49 1.02 -23.21
CA ASN A 204 7.31 -0.03 -22.23
C ASN A 204 8.59 -0.87 -22.05
N PHE A 205 8.65 -1.64 -20.98
CA PHE A 205 9.71 -2.62 -20.73
C PHE A 205 9.15 -3.88 -20.10
N GLN A 206 9.51 -5.03 -20.67
CA GLN A 206 9.10 -6.34 -20.19
C GLN A 206 10.30 -7.06 -19.59
N ILE A 207 10.15 -7.54 -18.36
CA ILE A 207 11.09 -8.41 -17.67
C ILE A 207 10.46 -9.80 -17.63
N ARG A 208 11.03 -10.73 -18.39
CA ARG A 208 10.75 -12.16 -18.23
C ARG A 208 11.72 -12.73 -17.21
N LEU A 209 11.20 -13.53 -16.29
CA LEU A 209 11.99 -14.16 -15.24
C LEU A 209 12.27 -15.59 -15.65
N ASP A 210 13.54 -15.88 -15.96
CA ASP A 210 13.97 -17.21 -16.42
C ASP A 210 13.87 -18.28 -15.32
N GLN A 211 13.80 -17.84 -14.07
CA GLN A 211 13.58 -18.67 -12.89
C GLN A 211 12.15 -18.49 -12.40
N TYR A 212 11.48 -19.60 -12.09
CA TYR A 212 10.23 -19.57 -11.35
C TYR A 212 10.52 -19.02 -9.95
N ILE A 213 10.02 -17.80 -9.66
CA ILE A 213 10.17 -17.17 -8.35
C ILE A 213 8.88 -17.40 -7.57
N PRO A 214 8.85 -18.39 -6.66
CA PRO A 214 7.71 -18.56 -5.78
C PRO A 214 7.65 -17.43 -4.77
N ILE A 215 6.47 -16.86 -4.62
CA ILE A 215 6.16 -15.76 -3.71
C ILE A 215 4.90 -16.09 -2.90
N GLN A 216 4.88 -15.67 -1.63
CA GLN A 216 3.73 -15.85 -0.75
C GLN A 216 3.59 -14.69 0.24
N GLY A 217 2.35 -14.28 0.52
CA GLY A 217 2.03 -13.22 1.49
C GLY A 217 2.31 -11.80 0.99
N ASP A 218 2.98 -10.98 1.82
CA ASP A 218 3.30 -9.57 1.55
C ASP A 218 4.55 -9.45 0.67
N ILE A 219 4.38 -9.00 -0.57
CA ILE A 219 5.48 -8.93 -1.55
C ILE A 219 5.85 -7.49 -1.83
N LYS A 220 7.14 -7.21 -1.72
CA LYS A 220 7.75 -5.94 -2.11
C LYS A 220 8.55 -6.12 -3.38
N ILE A 221 8.28 -5.28 -4.37
CA ILE A 221 9.08 -5.18 -5.59
C ILE A 221 9.76 -3.81 -5.60
N GLU A 222 11.07 -3.82 -5.77
CA GLU A 222 11.92 -2.63 -5.79
C GLU A 222 12.69 -2.55 -7.10
N PHE A 223 12.70 -1.36 -7.69
CA PHE A 223 13.48 -1.06 -8.88
C PHE A 223 14.60 -0.10 -8.55
N PHE A 224 15.79 -0.41 -9.01
CA PHE A 224 16.99 0.39 -8.81
C PHE A 224 17.59 0.80 -10.17
N ASN A 225 18.17 1.99 -10.22
CA ASN A 225 18.96 2.46 -11.34
C ASN A 225 20.43 2.55 -10.93
N LYS A 226 21.35 2.12 -11.79
CA LYS A 226 22.78 2.42 -11.65
C LYS A 226 23.21 3.45 -12.68
N PRO A 227 23.41 4.73 -12.29
CA PRO A 227 23.89 5.72 -13.24
C PRO A 227 25.28 5.36 -13.75
N LYS A 228 25.45 5.36 -15.08
CA LYS A 228 26.69 4.94 -15.77
C LYS A 228 27.80 6.01 -15.79
N MET A 229 27.55 7.26 -15.42
CA MET A 229 28.57 8.34 -15.50
C MET A 229 28.54 9.36 -14.36
N MET A 230 29.72 9.89 -14.06
CA MET A 230 30.01 10.94 -13.07
C MET A 230 29.32 12.27 -13.40
N ILE A 231 28.55 12.82 -12.47
CA ILE A 231 28.34 14.28 -12.41
C ILE A 231 29.38 14.83 -11.44
N ARG A 232 30.40 15.56 -11.95
CA ARG A 232 31.21 16.44 -11.10
C ARG A 232 30.25 17.46 -10.49
N LYS A 233 29.97 17.36 -9.19
CA LYS A 233 29.22 18.40 -8.48
C LYS A 233 30.09 19.66 -8.40
N ALA A 234 29.86 20.64 -9.28
CA ALA A 234 29.82 22.00 -8.78
C ALA A 234 28.69 22.04 -7.75
N CYS A 235 28.96 22.63 -6.58
CA CYS A 235 27.95 22.81 -5.53
C CYS A 235 26.87 23.75 -6.08
N GLN A 236 25.90 23.20 -6.76
CA GLN A 236 24.67 23.86 -7.13
C GLN A 236 23.56 23.05 -6.48
N LYS A 237 22.66 23.72 -5.76
CA LYS A 237 21.38 23.15 -5.34
C LYS A 237 20.61 22.79 -6.61
N SER A 238 20.91 21.62 -7.17
CA SER A 238 20.22 21.08 -8.34
C SER A 238 18.95 20.41 -7.84
N TYR A 239 17.82 21.06 -8.06
CA TYR A 239 16.53 20.39 -8.05
C TYR A 239 16.56 19.35 -9.18
N ILE A 240 16.37 18.06 -8.88
CA ILE A 240 16.05 17.09 -9.94
C ILE A 240 14.62 17.41 -10.37
N ASN A 241 14.49 18.27 -11.38
CA ASN A 241 13.23 18.48 -12.07
C ASN A 241 12.97 17.25 -12.94
N PHE A 242 12.06 16.37 -12.51
CA PHE A 242 11.41 15.42 -13.42
C PHE A 242 10.49 16.23 -14.34
N GLN A 243 10.98 16.63 -15.52
CA GLN A 243 10.11 17.11 -16.59
C GLN A 243 9.59 15.90 -17.37
N MET A 244 8.40 15.43 -17.01
CA MET A 244 7.62 14.51 -17.83
C MET A 244 6.89 15.34 -18.89
N THR A 245 7.17 15.10 -20.17
CA THR A 245 6.52 15.81 -21.28
C THR A 245 5.04 15.42 -21.37
N PRO A 246 4.09 16.37 -21.40
CA PRO A 246 2.67 16.06 -21.56
C PRO A 246 2.42 15.46 -22.95
N ARG A 247 1.71 14.33 -23.02
CA ARG A 247 0.82 14.09 -24.16
C ARG A 247 -0.57 14.52 -23.74
N VAL A 248 -1.11 15.48 -24.48
CA VAL A 248 -2.36 16.18 -24.20
C VAL A 248 -3.51 15.18 -24.15
N PHE A 249 -4.09 14.99 -22.97
CA PHE A 249 -5.51 14.74 -22.81
C PHE A 249 -6.03 15.79 -21.83
N LEU A 250 -7.12 16.44 -22.23
CA LEU A 250 -7.74 17.54 -21.52
C LEU A 250 -8.23 17.08 -20.14
N ALA A 251 -8.02 17.93 -19.14
CA ALA A 251 -8.43 17.85 -17.73
C ALA A 251 -7.61 16.91 -16.81
N GLY A 252 -6.81 17.51 -15.92
CA GLY A 252 -6.25 16.87 -14.72
C GLY A 252 -4.99 16.03 -14.94
N ILE A 253 -3.80 16.58 -14.67
CA ILE A 253 -2.54 15.84 -14.80
C ILE A 253 -2.41 14.84 -13.63
N SER A 254 -2.86 13.62 -13.87
CA SER A 254 -2.57 12.42 -13.06
C SER A 254 -1.64 11.52 -13.87
N TRP A 255 -0.44 11.21 -13.36
CA TRP A 255 0.48 10.28 -14.03
C TRP A 255 0.28 8.89 -13.45
N ALA A 256 0.00 7.89 -14.29
CA ALA A 256 -0.10 6.50 -13.85
C ALA A 256 1.10 5.70 -14.37
N LEU A 257 1.86 5.06 -13.47
CA LEU A 257 2.71 3.93 -13.83
C LEU A 257 1.83 2.69 -13.75
N TYR A 258 1.60 2.06 -14.89
CA TYR A 258 0.94 0.77 -14.99
C TYR A 258 2.01 -0.32 -14.89
N LEU A 259 1.85 -1.16 -13.87
CA LEU A 259 2.64 -2.36 -13.71
C LEU A 259 1.73 -3.56 -13.86
N ARG A 260 2.02 -4.40 -14.84
CA ARG A 260 1.34 -5.69 -14.98
C ARG A 260 2.28 -6.79 -14.53
N ILE A 261 1.80 -7.62 -13.62
CA ILE A 261 2.50 -8.82 -13.16
C ILE A 261 1.66 -10.02 -13.56
N LEU A 262 2.24 -10.88 -14.38
CA LEU A 262 1.64 -12.17 -14.71
C LEU A 262 2.08 -13.18 -13.65
N LEU A 263 1.07 -13.74 -12.97
CA LEU A 263 1.24 -14.70 -11.90
C LEU A 263 0.63 -16.05 -12.33
N THR A 264 1.16 -17.15 -11.82
CA THR A 264 0.51 -18.47 -11.95
C THR A 264 0.31 -19.05 -10.57
N GLY A 265 -0.86 -19.67 -10.33
CA GLY A 265 -1.22 -20.26 -9.04
C GLY A 265 -0.91 -21.75 -8.96
N GLY A 266 -0.91 -22.29 -7.74
CA GLY A 266 -0.87 -23.73 -7.48
C GLY A 266 0.50 -24.33 -7.18
N TRP A 267 1.47 -23.57 -6.64
CA TRP A 267 2.78 -24.13 -6.28
C TRP A 267 2.89 -24.42 -4.78
N ASP A 268 3.16 -25.67 -4.43
CA ASP A 268 3.41 -26.09 -3.05
C ASP A 268 4.92 -26.00 -2.76
N ARG A 269 5.27 -25.16 -1.77
CA ARG A 269 6.65 -24.86 -1.39
C ARG A 269 7.32 -26.05 -0.69
N ASP A 270 6.57 -26.92 -0.04
CA ASP A 270 7.10 -28.03 0.74
C ASP A 270 7.35 -29.27 -0.13
N THR A 271 6.58 -29.45 -1.20
CA THR A 271 6.72 -30.58 -2.14
C THR A 271 7.46 -30.20 -3.42
N GLY A 272 7.52 -28.91 -3.77
CA GLY A 272 8.08 -28.44 -5.05
C GLY A 272 7.21 -28.77 -6.26
N GLU A 273 6.01 -29.32 -6.05
CA GLU A 273 5.09 -29.74 -7.09
C GLU A 273 4.10 -28.63 -7.46
N ASN A 274 3.80 -28.50 -8.75
CA ASN A 274 2.63 -27.76 -9.22
C ASN A 274 1.40 -28.64 -8.95
N TRP A 275 0.45 -28.13 -8.17
CA TRP A 275 -0.92 -28.64 -8.15
C TRP A 275 -1.54 -28.40 -9.53
N GLN A 276 -1.28 -29.32 -10.46
CA GLN A 276 -2.18 -29.51 -11.58
C GLN A 276 -3.47 -30.08 -10.99
N ALA A 277 -4.52 -29.27 -10.92
CA ALA A 277 -5.86 -29.79 -10.79
C ALA A 277 -6.02 -30.85 -11.89
N GLN A 278 -6.34 -32.09 -11.50
CA GLN A 278 -6.58 -33.17 -12.44
C GLN A 278 -7.70 -32.74 -13.39
N GLY A 279 -7.33 -32.42 -14.64
CA GLY A 279 -8.26 -32.01 -15.69
C GLY A 279 -8.51 -30.49 -15.81
N GLY A 280 -7.50 -29.71 -16.17
CA GLY A 280 -7.66 -28.32 -16.60
C GLY A 280 -6.31 -27.60 -16.71
N GLY A 281 -6.04 -26.94 -17.84
CA GLY A 281 -4.76 -26.26 -18.08
C GLY A 281 -4.39 -25.25 -16.99
N ALA A 282 -3.08 -25.03 -16.77
CA ALA A 282 -2.58 -24.08 -15.77
C ALA A 282 -3.20 -22.68 -15.99
N MET A 283 -4.12 -22.30 -15.11
CA MET A 283 -4.87 -21.04 -15.21
C MET A 283 -3.97 -19.89 -14.75
N GLY A 284 -3.61 -19.00 -15.67
CA GLY A 284 -2.87 -17.78 -15.35
C GLY A 284 -3.69 -16.87 -14.44
N ARG A 285 -3.09 -16.38 -13.35
CA ARG A 285 -3.71 -15.38 -12.48
C ARG A 285 -3.08 -14.02 -12.74
N ARG A 286 -3.89 -12.99 -12.92
CA ARG A 286 -3.40 -11.67 -13.36
C ARG A 286 -3.44 -10.66 -12.22
N LEU A 287 -2.35 -9.92 -12.04
CA LEU A 287 -2.31 -8.77 -11.15
C LEU A 287 -1.95 -7.51 -11.93
N ASP A 288 -2.96 -6.68 -12.18
CA ASP A 288 -2.81 -5.35 -12.74
C ASP A 288 -2.71 -4.33 -11.60
N LEU A 289 -1.52 -3.75 -11.41
CA LEU A 289 -1.31 -2.70 -10.43
C LEU A 289 -1.24 -1.35 -11.13
N VAL A 290 -2.32 -0.58 -11.01
CA VAL A 290 -2.32 0.83 -11.41
C VAL A 290 -1.72 1.66 -10.29
N TRP A 291 -0.62 2.35 -10.56
CA TRP A 291 0.05 3.23 -9.61
C TRP A 291 -0.20 4.69 -9.99
N TRP A 292 -1.17 5.33 -9.34
CA TRP A 292 -1.45 6.76 -9.56
C TRP A 292 -0.45 7.62 -8.77
N MET A 293 0.42 8.35 -9.47
CA MET A 293 1.27 9.38 -8.92
C MET A 293 0.47 10.68 -8.75
N TRP A 294 -0.15 10.86 -7.59
CA TRP A 294 -0.80 12.13 -7.26
C TRP A 294 0.21 13.15 -6.71
N GLY A 295 0.61 14.10 -7.55
CA GLY A 295 1.19 15.38 -7.14
C GLY A 295 2.72 15.53 -7.23
N ASN A 296 3.15 16.79 -7.26
CA ASN A 296 4.56 17.20 -7.16
C ASN A 296 5.15 16.72 -5.83
N TRP A 297 6.07 15.75 -5.90
CA TRP A 297 6.86 15.35 -4.74
C TRP A 297 7.96 16.37 -4.49
N VAL A 298 7.84 17.12 -3.39
CA VAL A 298 9.00 17.72 -2.74
C VAL A 298 9.65 16.61 -1.92
N TRP A 299 10.80 16.12 -2.38
CA TRP A 299 11.68 15.33 -1.53
C TRP A 299 12.07 16.18 -0.31
N MET A 300 11.76 15.72 0.90
CA MET A 300 12.56 16.15 2.06
C MET A 300 13.97 15.63 1.81
N ALA A 301 14.89 16.55 1.56
CA ALA A 301 16.29 16.26 1.37
C ALA A 301 16.83 15.54 2.62
N LYS A 302 16.87 14.20 2.58
CA LYS A 302 17.89 13.48 3.33
C LYS A 302 19.21 13.84 2.66
N ARG A 303 20.20 14.23 3.47
CA ARG A 303 21.58 14.39 3.02
C ARG A 303 22.05 13.02 2.52
N VAL A 304 21.83 12.74 1.24
CA VAL A 304 22.37 11.54 0.57
C VAL A 304 23.82 11.91 0.24
N GLU A 305 24.75 11.41 1.05
CA GLU A 305 26.13 11.30 0.61
C GLU A 305 26.12 10.42 -0.64
N ILE A 306 26.37 11.03 -1.79
CA ILE A 306 26.47 10.32 -3.06
C ILE A 306 27.81 9.58 -3.02
N VAL A 307 27.76 8.29 -2.70
CA VAL A 307 28.88 7.38 -2.91
C VAL A 307 28.87 6.99 -4.39
N LEU A 308 29.96 7.29 -5.10
CA LEU A 308 30.11 6.96 -6.52
C LEU A 308 29.81 5.47 -6.76
N GLY A 309 28.96 5.17 -7.75
CA GLY A 309 28.64 3.80 -8.16
C GLY A 309 27.57 3.07 -7.34
N SER A 310 26.92 3.74 -6.37
CA SER A 310 25.82 3.13 -5.60
C SER A 310 24.51 3.06 -6.40
N TRP A 311 23.78 1.95 -6.24
CA TRP A 311 22.43 1.76 -6.76
C TRP A 311 21.45 2.78 -6.16
N GLU A 312 20.69 3.47 -6.99
CA GLU A 312 19.64 4.40 -6.58
C GLU A 312 18.27 3.72 -6.68
N LYS A 313 17.52 3.67 -5.58
CA LYS A 313 16.15 3.14 -5.60
C LYS A 313 15.23 4.11 -6.33
N MET A 314 14.63 3.67 -7.42
CA MET A 314 13.72 4.46 -8.23
C MET A 314 12.34 4.52 -7.59
N PHE A 315 11.72 3.36 -7.43
CA PHE A 315 10.43 3.21 -6.80
C PHE A 315 10.28 1.79 -6.27
N HIS A 316 9.31 1.61 -5.39
CA HIS A 316 8.91 0.31 -4.91
C HIS A 316 7.40 0.31 -4.66
N PHE A 317 6.82 -0.87 -4.64
CA PHE A 317 5.45 -1.05 -4.21
C PHE A 317 5.30 -2.37 -3.48
N TRP A 318 4.21 -2.45 -2.72
CA TRP A 318 3.83 -3.62 -1.97
C TRP A 318 2.49 -4.14 -2.47
N PHE A 319 2.35 -5.45 -2.62
CA PHE A 319 1.07 -6.11 -2.82
C PHE A 319 0.99 -7.33 -1.90
N ASN A 320 -0.19 -7.92 -1.76
CA ASN A 320 -0.35 -9.18 -1.06
C ASN A 320 -0.94 -10.20 -2.04
N THR A 321 -0.40 -11.41 -1.99
CA THR A 321 -0.75 -12.53 -2.88
C THR A 321 -2.21 -12.98 -2.78
N PHE A 322 -2.88 -12.82 -1.63
CA PHE A 322 -4.26 -13.28 -1.47
C PHE A 322 -5.27 -12.60 -2.40
N PHE A 323 -4.94 -11.38 -2.86
CA PHE A 323 -5.85 -10.59 -3.71
C PHE A 323 -5.71 -10.94 -5.20
N VAL A 324 -4.79 -11.84 -5.57
CA VAL A 324 -4.60 -12.25 -6.95
C VAL A 324 -5.66 -13.30 -7.31
N ARG A 325 -6.76 -12.83 -7.89
CA ARG A 325 -7.91 -13.65 -8.31
C ARG A 325 -7.63 -14.38 -9.65
N GLU A 326 -8.32 -15.49 -9.85
CA GLU A 326 -8.35 -16.21 -11.14
C GLU A 326 -9.15 -15.40 -12.17
N GLU A 327 -8.66 -15.29 -13.41
CA GLU A 327 -9.51 -14.89 -14.53
C GLU A 327 -10.45 -16.06 -14.82
N ALA A 328 -11.76 -15.92 -14.55
CA ALA A 328 -12.73 -16.88 -15.04
C ALA A 328 -12.71 -16.83 -16.58
N THR A 329 -12.17 -17.88 -17.21
CA THR A 329 -12.36 -18.10 -18.64
C THR A 329 -13.85 -18.31 -18.89
N THR A 330 -14.53 -17.31 -19.45
CA THR A 330 -15.86 -17.52 -20.03
C THR A 330 -15.69 -18.44 -21.22
N VAL A 331 -15.89 -19.73 -21.01
CA VAL A 331 -16.11 -20.69 -22.10
C VAL A 331 -17.41 -20.25 -22.79
N PRO A 332 -17.44 -20.02 -24.11
CA PRO A 332 -18.70 -19.75 -24.78
C PRO A 332 -19.55 -21.02 -24.68
N GLU A 333 -20.64 -20.96 -23.93
CA GLU A 333 -21.66 -22.01 -23.98
C GLU A 333 -22.14 -22.14 -25.43
N GLN A 334 -21.93 -23.31 -26.03
CA GLN A 334 -22.64 -23.71 -27.24
C GLN A 334 -24.12 -23.87 -26.88
N VAL A 335 -24.91 -22.85 -27.21
CA VAL A 335 -26.37 -22.92 -27.13
C VAL A 335 -26.86 -23.81 -28.28
N ASN A 336 -27.13 -25.08 -27.97
CA ASN A 336 -28.07 -25.89 -28.76
C ASN A 336 -29.49 -25.42 -28.38
N GLY A 337 -30.26 -25.04 -29.41
CA GLY A 337 -31.51 -24.30 -29.24
C GLY A 337 -32.65 -25.08 -28.57
N ILE A 338 -33.66 -24.32 -28.15
CA ILE A 338 -35.11 -24.52 -28.29
C ILE A 338 -35.79 -23.20 -27.89
N GLU A 339 -36.94 -22.95 -28.50
CA GLU A 339 -37.72 -21.72 -28.63
C GLU A 339 -38.27 -21.08 -27.34
N ASN A 340 -38.43 -19.75 -27.41
CA ASN A 340 -39.46 -18.89 -26.80
C ASN A 340 -39.73 -18.94 -25.29
N ALA A 341 -39.22 -17.94 -24.56
CA ALA A 341 -40.01 -17.21 -23.55
C ALA A 341 -39.37 -15.84 -23.24
N ASP A 342 -40.22 -14.82 -23.22
CA ASP A 342 -39.95 -13.43 -22.85
C ASP A 342 -39.61 -13.29 -21.36
N THR A 343 -38.39 -12.85 -21.03
CA THR A 343 -38.07 -12.20 -19.75
C THR A 343 -37.02 -11.11 -19.96
N SER A 344 -37.50 -9.87 -20.00
CA SER A 344 -36.74 -8.63 -20.01
C SER A 344 -36.07 -8.34 -18.66
N ILE A 345 -34.97 -9.02 -18.32
CA ILE A 345 -34.05 -8.59 -17.25
C ILE A 345 -32.61 -8.95 -17.67
N PRO A 346 -31.72 -7.99 -18.01
CA PRO A 346 -30.31 -8.31 -18.18
C PRO A 346 -29.68 -8.67 -16.83
N PRO A 347 -28.78 -9.68 -16.76
CA PRO A 347 -28.07 -10.01 -15.54
C PRO A 347 -27.16 -8.85 -15.11
N PRO A 348 -26.93 -8.65 -13.80
CA PRO A 348 -26.12 -7.54 -13.32
C PRO A 348 -24.68 -7.69 -13.79
N GLU A 349 -24.18 -6.69 -14.52
CA GLU A 349 -22.75 -6.56 -14.87
C GLU A 349 -21.91 -6.55 -13.58
N ARG A 350 -21.24 -7.67 -13.29
CA ARG A 350 -20.23 -7.75 -12.23
C ARG A 350 -18.94 -7.10 -12.71
N SER A 351 -18.65 -5.94 -12.13
CA SER A 351 -17.47 -5.10 -12.35
C SER A 351 -16.16 -5.89 -12.45
N THR A 352 -15.60 -5.92 -13.66
CA THR A 352 -14.18 -6.22 -13.95
C THR A 352 -13.33 -4.94 -13.97
N ARG A 353 -13.82 -3.85 -13.38
CA ARG A 353 -13.13 -2.55 -13.37
C ARG A 353 -12.51 -2.33 -12.00
N ALA A 354 -11.18 -2.38 -11.94
CA ALA A 354 -10.45 -1.59 -10.95
C ALA A 354 -10.93 -0.13 -11.10
N MET A 355 -11.71 0.35 -10.14
CA MET A 355 -12.45 1.60 -10.29
C MET A 355 -11.49 2.76 -10.55
N SER A 356 -11.60 3.33 -11.75
CA SER A 356 -11.09 4.63 -12.13
C SER A 356 -11.78 5.71 -11.30
N TYR A 357 -11.00 6.61 -10.72
CA TYR A 357 -11.50 7.74 -9.95
C TYR A 357 -11.56 8.97 -10.85
N ASP A 358 -12.74 9.28 -11.37
CA ASP A 358 -13.10 10.60 -11.90
C ASP A 358 -14.62 10.76 -11.76
N GLU A 359 -15.05 11.41 -10.68
CA GLU A 359 -16.17 12.36 -10.75
C GLU A 359 -16.21 13.23 -9.49
N GLN A 360 -15.72 14.47 -9.64
CA GLN A 360 -16.16 15.57 -8.80
C GLN A 360 -17.54 15.98 -9.29
N SER A 361 -18.59 15.82 -8.47
CA SER A 361 -19.34 16.97 -7.94
C SER A 361 -20.73 16.58 -7.39
N ARG A 362 -21.07 17.24 -6.27
CA ARG A 362 -22.38 17.34 -5.58
C ARG A 362 -22.77 16.16 -4.69
N LEU A 363 -22.37 16.26 -3.42
CA LEU A 363 -23.09 15.62 -2.31
C LEU A 363 -23.86 16.68 -1.51
N PRO A 364 -25.13 16.43 -1.12
CA PRO A 364 -25.92 17.35 -0.31
C PRO A 364 -25.43 17.37 1.15
N SER A 365 -25.66 18.51 1.80
CA SER A 365 -25.33 18.75 3.22
C SER A 365 -26.08 17.79 4.13
N ILE A 366 -25.37 16.95 4.87
CA ILE A 366 -25.93 16.11 5.95
C ILE A 366 -25.58 16.76 7.28
N HIS A 367 -26.59 17.30 7.96
CA HIS A 367 -26.47 17.78 9.34
C HIS A 367 -26.46 16.59 10.31
N PHE A 368 -25.37 16.42 11.04
CA PHE A 368 -25.36 15.56 12.23
C PHE A 368 -25.78 16.38 13.45
N LYS A 369 -26.86 15.94 14.11
CA LYS A 369 -27.21 16.37 15.46
C LYS A 369 -26.22 15.72 16.43
N HIS A 370 -25.46 16.54 17.15
CA HIS A 370 -24.71 16.12 18.32
C HIS A 370 -25.69 15.82 19.48
N PRO A 371 -25.49 14.73 20.25
CA PRO A 371 -25.80 14.74 21.67
C PRO A 371 -24.74 15.53 22.46
#